data_AF-A0A2J8N748-F1
#
_entry.id   AF-A0A2J8N748-F1
#
_cell.length_a   1.000
_cell.length_b   1.000
_cell.length_c   1.000
_cell.angle_alpha   90.00
_cell.angle_beta   90.00
_cell.angle_gamma   90.00
#
_symmetry.space_group_name_H-M   'P 1'
#
loop_
_entity.id
_entity.type
_entity.pdbx_description
1 polymer ?
#
loop_
_entity_poly.entity_id
_entity_poly.type
_entity_poly.pdbx_seq_one_letter_code
_entity_poly.pdbx_strand_id
1 'polypeptide(L)'
;METNLWLRHIWNDYKLRWDPMEYDGIETLRIPADKIWKPDIVLYNNAVGDFQVEGKTKALLKYNGMITWTPPAIFKSSCPMDITFFPFDHQNCSLKFGSWTYDKAEIDLLI
;
A
#
# COMPACT_ATOMS: atom_id res chain seq x y z
N MET A 1 14.14 11.36 6.08
CA MET A 1 13.86 10.41 7.18
C MET A 1 13.65 9.04 6.58
N GLU A 2 14.21 7.98 7.17
CA GLU A 2 14.00 6.60 6.73
C GLU A 2 13.10 5.88 7.73
N THR A 3 12.02 5.25 7.24
CA THR A 3 11.04 4.53 8.06
C THR A 3 10.72 3.16 7.48
N ASN A 4 10.75 2.12 8.30
CA ASN A 4 10.29 0.79 7.93
C ASN A 4 8.80 0.66 8.27
N LEU A 5 7.96 0.45 7.26
CA LEU A 5 6.51 0.42 7.41
C LEU A 5 5.91 -0.76 6.65
N TRP A 6 4.76 -1.21 7.14
CA TRP A 6 3.93 -2.22 6.49
C TRP A 6 2.67 -1.53 5.99
N LEU A 7 2.54 -1.37 4.68
CA LEU A 7 1.35 -0.75 4.10
C LEU A 7 0.27 -1.80 3.91
N ARG A 8 -0.84 -1.69 4.65
CA ARG A 8 -1.97 -2.62 4.51
C ARG A 8 -2.98 -2.08 3.52
N HIS A 9 -3.07 -2.69 2.34
CA HIS A 9 -4.06 -2.38 1.32
C HIS A 9 -5.20 -3.40 1.38
N ILE A 10 -6.44 -2.90 1.38
CA ILE A 10 -7.65 -3.73 1.34
C ILE A 10 -8.58 -3.14 0.28
N TRP A 11 -8.98 -3.96 -0.69
CA TRP A 11 -9.92 -3.57 -1.73
C TRP A 11 -10.78 -4.77 -2.13
N ASN A 12 -11.82 -4.52 -2.93
CA ASN A 12 -12.73 -5.55 -3.43
C ASN A 12 -12.66 -5.57 -4.96
N ASP A 13 -12.27 -6.71 -5.53
CA ASP A 13 -12.29 -6.94 -6.97
C ASP A 13 -13.45 -7.89 -7.30
N TYR A 14 -14.45 -7.35 -7.99
CA TYR A 14 -15.65 -8.11 -8.38
C TYR A 14 -15.36 -9.20 -9.43
N LYS A 15 -14.25 -9.10 -10.17
CA LYS A 15 -13.85 -10.09 -11.18
C LYS A 15 -13.19 -11.33 -10.57
N LEU A 16 -12.73 -11.22 -9.31
CA LEU A 16 -12.03 -12.28 -8.59
C LEU A 16 -12.93 -12.96 -7.55
N ARG A 17 -14.24 -12.98 -7.79
CA ARG A 17 -15.23 -13.71 -6.98
C ARG A 17 -15.44 -15.11 -7.52
N TRP A 18 -15.62 -16.08 -6.64
CA TRP A 18 -16.01 -17.45 -7.01
C TRP A 18 -16.95 -18.03 -5.96
N ASP A 19 -17.70 -19.06 -6.35
CA ASP A 19 -18.52 -19.84 -5.41
C ASP A 19 -17.67 -20.97 -4.81
N PRO A 20 -17.43 -21.00 -3.48
CA PRO A 20 -16.69 -22.09 -2.86
C PRO A 20 -17.27 -23.48 -3.16
N MET A 21 -18.58 -23.61 -3.40
CA MET A 21 -19.21 -24.90 -3.72
C MET A 21 -18.76 -25.48 -5.06
N GLU A 22 -18.36 -24.65 -6.02
CA GLU A 22 -17.83 -25.09 -7.32
C GLU A 22 -16.34 -25.45 -7.28
N TYR A 23 -15.64 -25.05 -6.20
CA TYR A 23 -14.19 -25.17 -6.06
C TYR A 23 -13.79 -25.84 -4.74
N ASP A 24 -14.37 -27.01 -4.45
CA ASP A 24 -14.01 -27.87 -3.30
C ASP A 24 -14.03 -27.17 -1.92
N GLY A 25 -14.90 -26.16 -1.75
CA GLY A 25 -15.01 -25.39 -0.51
C GLY A 25 -13.85 -24.42 -0.28
N ILE A 26 -13.06 -24.08 -1.30
CA ILE A 26 -11.95 -23.13 -1.15
C ILE A 26 -12.51 -21.73 -0.93
N GLU A 27 -12.29 -21.17 0.26
CA GLU A 27 -12.76 -19.81 0.60
C GLU A 27 -11.68 -18.73 0.44
N THR A 28 -10.41 -19.12 0.46
CA THR A 28 -9.27 -18.18 0.43
C THR A 28 -8.12 -18.69 -0.42
N LEU A 29 -7.42 -17.77 -1.07
CA LEU A 29 -6.28 -18.07 -1.95
C LEU A 29 -5.16 -17.05 -1.73
N ARG A 30 -3.90 -17.50 -1.80
CA ARG A 30 -2.73 -16.62 -1.82
C ARG A 30 -2.22 -16.48 -3.24
N ILE A 31 -2.40 -15.29 -3.82
CA ILE A 31 -2.03 -15.00 -5.21
C ILE A 31 -0.87 -14.01 -5.28
N PRO A 32 0.06 -14.17 -6.23
CA PRO A 32 1.08 -13.17 -6.50
C PRO A 32 0.44 -11.81 -6.86
N ALA A 33 0.86 -10.73 -6.20
CA ALA A 33 0.26 -9.39 -6.37
C ALA A 33 0.54 -8.75 -7.75
N ASP A 34 1.50 -9.28 -8.49
CA ASP A 34 1.83 -8.92 -9.87
C ASP A 34 0.81 -9.46 -10.90
N LYS A 35 0.04 -10.49 -10.54
CA LYS A 35 -0.97 -11.10 -11.43
C LYS A 35 -2.36 -10.51 -11.30
N ILE A 36 -2.55 -9.58 -10.37
CA ILE A 36 -3.83 -8.90 -10.13
C ILE A 36 -3.67 -7.40 -10.25
N TRP A 37 -4.79 -6.72 -10.45
CA TRP A 37 -4.82 -5.29 -10.25
C TRP A 37 -4.51 -4.96 -8.80
N LYS A 38 -3.65 -3.97 -8.58
CA LYS A 38 -3.30 -3.42 -7.26
C LYS A 38 -3.27 -1.89 -7.35
N PRO A 39 -3.68 -1.17 -6.31
CA PRO A 39 -3.58 0.28 -6.30
C PRO A 39 -2.11 0.70 -6.29
N ASP A 40 -1.80 1.73 -7.06
CA ASP A 40 -0.48 2.33 -7.25
C ASP A 40 -0.20 3.40 -6.18
N ILE A 41 -0.27 2.97 -4.91
CA ILE A 41 -0.05 3.88 -3.78
C ILE A 41 1.44 4.20 -3.66
N VAL A 42 1.77 5.48 -3.77
CA VAL A 42 3.14 6.00 -3.70
C VAL A 42 3.28 7.05 -2.60
N LEU A 43 4.52 7.25 -2.14
CA LEU A 43 4.88 8.32 -1.22
C LEU A 43 5.22 9.58 -2.03
N TYR A 44 4.40 10.62 -1.96
CA TYR A 44 4.62 11.85 -2.74
C TYR A 44 5.83 12.66 -2.24
N ASN A 45 6.05 12.73 -0.93
CA ASN A 45 7.22 13.41 -0.37
C ASN A 45 8.43 12.47 -0.28
N ASN A 46 8.66 11.66 -1.31
CA ASN A 46 9.82 10.78 -1.38
C ASN A 46 11.11 11.60 -1.61
N ALA A 47 12.15 11.34 -0.83
CA ALA A 47 13.47 12.00 -0.93
C ALA A 47 14.42 11.30 -1.91
N VAL A 48 14.15 10.04 -2.26
CA VAL A 48 15.01 9.22 -3.10
C VAL A 48 14.10 8.59 -4.13
N GLY A 49 14.11 9.05 -5.39
CA GLY A 49 13.09 8.77 -6.42
C GLY A 49 12.81 7.30 -6.79
N ASP A 50 13.33 6.33 -6.03
CA ASP A 50 13.02 4.91 -6.16
C ASP A 50 11.86 4.53 -5.21
N PHE A 51 10.78 3.98 -5.78
CA PHE A 51 9.59 3.57 -5.05
C PHE A 51 9.68 2.07 -4.75
N GLN A 52 10.54 1.69 -3.80
CA GLN A 52 10.74 0.27 -3.48
C GLN A 52 9.65 -0.29 -2.57
N VAL A 53 8.44 -0.44 -3.10
CA VAL A 53 7.52 -1.50 -2.65
C VAL A 53 7.78 -2.68 -3.58
N GLU A 54 8.78 -3.50 -3.25
CA GLU A 54 9.05 -4.71 -4.03
C GLU A 54 7.81 -5.61 -4.00
N GLY A 55 7.05 -5.63 -5.11
CA GLY A 55 5.80 -6.37 -5.29
C GLY A 55 5.94 -7.90 -5.29
N LYS A 56 6.94 -8.44 -4.58
CA LYS A 56 7.24 -9.87 -4.46
C LYS A 56 6.34 -10.58 -3.45
N THR A 57 5.59 -9.85 -2.62
CA THR A 57 4.71 -10.46 -1.63
C THR A 57 3.39 -10.91 -2.24
N LYS A 58 2.84 -12.01 -1.72
CA LYS A 58 1.53 -12.52 -2.14
C LYS A 58 0.41 -11.75 -1.44
N ALA A 59 -0.69 -11.51 -2.16
CA ALA A 59 -1.94 -11.00 -1.60
C ALA A 59 -2.83 -12.16 -1.16
N LEU A 60 -3.64 -11.92 -0.12
CA LEU A 60 -4.70 -12.82 0.34
C LEU A 60 -6.00 -12.42 -0.36
N LEU A 61 -6.55 -13.30 -1.17
CA LEU A 61 -7.84 -13.15 -1.84
C LEU A 61 -8.88 -14.05 -1.15
N LYS A 62 -10.07 -13.51 -0.88
CA LYS A 62 -11.24 -14.28 -0.41
C LYS A 62 -12.25 -14.50 -1.53
N TYR A 63 -13.09 -15.53 -1.40
CA TYR A 63 -14.10 -15.92 -2.39
C TYR A 63 -15.07 -14.78 -2.77
N ASN A 64 -15.31 -13.85 -1.84
CA ASN A 64 -16.16 -12.68 -2.07
C ASN A 64 -15.46 -11.53 -2.82
N GLY A 65 -14.24 -11.75 -3.33
CA GLY A 65 -13.46 -10.76 -4.09
C GLY A 65 -12.66 -9.80 -3.21
N MET A 66 -12.74 -9.92 -1.88
CA MET A 66 -11.95 -9.07 -0.98
C MET A 66 -10.48 -9.50 -1.00
N ILE A 67 -9.61 -8.54 -1.29
CA ILE A 67 -8.16 -8.73 -1.36
C ILE A 67 -7.51 -7.95 -0.21
N THR A 68 -6.51 -8.57 0.41
CA THR A 68 -5.66 -7.93 1.42
C THR A 68 -4.21 -8.12 1.01
N TRP A 69 -3.48 -7.04 0.85
CA TRP A 69 -2.07 -7.05 0.49
C TRP A 69 -1.30 -6.13 1.44
N THR A 70 -0.30 -6.71 2.13
CA THR A 70 0.47 -5.99 3.15
C THR A 70 1.97 -6.11 2.89
N PRO A 71 2.52 -5.43 1.88
CA PRO A 71 3.95 -5.43 1.62
C PRO A 71 4.72 -4.66 2.71
N PRO A 72 5.86 -5.19 3.17
CA PRO A 72 6.84 -4.40 3.92
C PRO A 72 7.62 -3.51 2.93
N ALA A 73 7.87 -2.26 3.32
CA ALA A 73 8.66 -1.33 2.52
C ALA A 73 9.40 -0.33 3.39
N ILE A 74 10.58 0.09 2.92
CA ILE A 74 11.37 1.14 3.56
C ILE A 74 11.11 2.43 2.80
N PHE A 75 10.50 3.40 3.49
CA PHE A 75 10.16 4.70 2.93
C PHE A 75 11.19 5.74 3.32
N LYS A 76 11.68 6.49 2.33
CA LYS A 76 12.60 7.60 2.54
C LYS A 76 11.88 8.89 2.24
N SER A 77 11.39 9.59 3.27
CA SER A 77 10.65 10.83 3.10
C SER A 77 11.54 12.06 3.22
N SER A 78 11.21 13.08 2.42
CA SER A 78 11.68 14.45 2.60
C SER A 78 10.88 15.09 3.73
N CYS A 79 11.59 15.60 4.74
CA CYS A 79 11.03 16.25 5.91
C CYS A 79 11.76 17.57 6.15
N PRO A 80 11.06 18.71 6.22
CA PRO A 80 11.67 19.98 6.55
C PRO A 80 12.14 19.97 8.01
N MET A 81 13.38 20.38 8.24
CA MET A 81 13.99 20.46 9.57
C MET A 81 13.92 21.89 10.10
N ASP A 82 13.40 22.07 11.31
CA ASP A 82 13.46 23.34 12.04
C ASP A 82 14.58 23.30 13.09
N ILE A 83 15.68 24.02 12.84
CA ILE A 83 16.88 24.01 13.69
C ILE A 83 16.89 25.13 14.75
N THR A 84 15.75 25.80 15.00
CA THR A 84 15.67 26.97 15.89
C THR A 84 16.12 26.67 17.33
N PHE A 85 15.83 25.47 17.85
CA PHE A 85 16.10 25.08 19.24
C PHE A 85 17.16 23.98 19.38
N PHE A 86 18.00 23.79 18.37
CA PHE A 86 19.01 22.74 18.39
C PHE A 86 19.90 22.82 19.66
N PRO A 87 20.16 21.70 20.37
CA PRO A 87 19.84 20.30 20.05
C PRO A 87 18.53 19.78 20.67
N PHE A 88 17.67 20.64 21.19
CA PHE A 88 16.37 20.31 21.82
C PHE A 88 15.18 20.60 20.90
N ASP A 89 15.43 20.59 19.58
CA ASP A 89 14.42 20.79 18.55
C ASP A 89 13.45 19.61 18.45
N HIS A 90 12.21 19.92 18.06
CA HIS A 90 11.18 18.93 17.78
C HIS A 90 10.88 18.95 16.27
N GLN A 91 10.95 17.78 15.63
CA GLN A 91 10.73 17.65 14.19
C GLN A 91 9.41 16.93 13.91
N ASN A 92 8.52 17.58 13.15
CA ASN A 92 7.25 17.02 12.71
C ASN A 92 7.33 16.55 11.26
N CYS A 93 7.61 15.26 11.06
CA CYS A 93 7.69 14.65 9.75
C CYS A 93 6.38 13.94 9.38
N SER A 94 5.73 14.37 8.29
CA SER A 94 4.54 13.71 7.74
C SER A 94 4.89 12.84 6.54
N LEU A 95 4.18 11.73 6.37
CA LEU A 95 4.24 10.88 5.17
C LEU A 95 2.96 11.11 4.36
N LYS A 96 3.11 11.46 3.08
CA LYS A 96 1.99 11.72 2.19
C LYS A 96 1.86 10.59 1.18
N PHE A 97 0.83 9.76 1.35
CA PHE A 97 0.51 8.67 0.44
C PHE A 97 -0.64 9.06 -0.50
N GLY A 98 -0.58 8.59 -1.74
CA GLY A 98 -1.63 8.81 -2.73
C GLY A 98 -1.45 7.90 -3.94
N SER A 99 -2.48 7.79 -4.79
CA SER A 99 -2.36 7.13 -6.09
C SER A 99 -1.55 8.00 -7.05
N TRP A 100 -0.74 7.39 -7.92
CA TRP A 100 0.03 8.12 -8.91
C TRP A 100 -0.75 8.40 -10.19
N THR A 101 -1.55 7.43 -10.65
CA THR A 101 -2.25 7.47 -11.94
C THR A 101 -3.76 7.69 -11.83
N TYR A 102 -4.38 7.37 -10.70
CA TYR A 102 -5.82 7.50 -10.52
C TYR A 102 -6.19 8.72 -9.69
N ASP A 103 -7.32 9.34 -10.04
CA ASP A 103 -7.87 10.43 -9.26
C ASP A 103 -8.83 9.92 -8.16
N LYS A 104 -9.40 10.87 -7.39
CA LYS A 104 -10.34 10.56 -6.31
C LYS A 104 -11.67 9.96 -6.82
N ALA A 105 -12.05 10.21 -8.07
CA ALA A 105 -13.29 9.66 -8.63
C ALA A 105 -13.13 8.17 -8.97
N GLU A 106 -11.91 7.74 -9.29
CA GLU A 106 -11.59 6.34 -9.59
C GLU A 106 -11.19 5.55 -8.34
N ILE A 107 -10.37 6.14 -7.45
CA ILE A 107 -9.91 5.51 -6.21
C ILE A 107 -10.14 6.45 -5.02
N ASP A 108 -10.99 6.04 -4.08
CA ASP A 108 -11.14 6.73 -2.79
C ASP A 108 -10.31 6.03 -1.71
N LEU A 109 -9.28 6.72 -1.23
CA LEU A 109 -8.38 6.22 -0.19
C LEU A 109 -8.93 6.58 1.19
N LEU A 110 -9.32 5.55 1.95
CA LEU A 110 -9.75 5.68 3.33
C LEU A 110 -8.59 5.27 4.25
N ILE A 111 -8.16 6.20 5.13
CA ILE A 111 -7.05 6.05 6.08
C ILE A 111 -7.61 5.74 7.47
#